data_AF-A0AAU7CTF9-F1
#
_entry.id   AF-A0AAU7CTF9-F1
#
_cell.length_a   1.000
_cell.length_b   1.000
_cell.length_c   1.000
_cell.angle_alpha   90.00
_cell.angle_beta   90.00
_cell.angle_gamma   90.00
#
_symmetry.space_group_name_H-M   'P 1'
#
loop_
_entity.id
_entity.type
_entity.pdbx_description
1 polymer ?
#
loop_
_entity_poly.entity_id
_entity_poly.type
_entity_poly.pdbx_seq_one_letter_code
_entity_poly.pdbx_strand_id
1 'polypeptide(L)'
;MDTLRSRIKAAQRRNLIRTDLDPATLSLMIFGLIYFWVENRAHFAERFKGTIDDDSFLRQAIGLVEQGVKPSKKSPEPREGA
;
A
#
# COMPACT_ATOMS: atom_id res chain seq x y z
N MET A 1 5.25 12.07 -7.01
CA MET A 1 5.87 10.88 -6.38
C MET A 1 6.35 11.18 -4.96
N ASP A 2 6.94 12.34 -4.69
CA ASP A 2 7.50 12.67 -3.37
C ASP A 2 6.48 12.74 -2.23
N THR A 3 5.23 13.07 -2.52
CA THR A 3 4.17 13.16 -1.49
C THR A 3 3.86 11.80 -0.85
N LEU A 4 3.67 10.73 -1.64
CA LEU A 4 3.37 9.39 -1.10
C LEU A 4 4.56 8.84 -0.31
N ARG A 5 5.77 8.97 -0.88
CA ARG A 5 7.01 8.57 -0.22
C ARG A 5 7.20 9.29 1.12
N SER A 6 6.93 10.60 1.17
CA SER A 6 7.04 11.39 2.40
C SER A 6 6.00 10.97 3.44
N ARG A 7 4.79 10.62 3.03
CA ARG A 7 3.75 10.10 3.92
C ARG A 7 4.12 8.73 4.49
N ILE A 8 4.66 7.83 3.67
CA ILE A 8 5.17 6.53 4.13
C ILE A 8 6.29 6.72 5.15
N LYS A 9 7.28 7.58 4.87
CA LYS A 9 8.34 7.94 5.81
C LYS A 9 7.79 8.49 7.14
N ALA A 10 6.77 9.34 7.08
CA ALA A 10 6.14 9.87 8.29
C ALA A 10 5.41 8.77 9.09
N ALA A 11 4.71 7.86 8.41
CA ALA A 11 4.02 6.74 9.06
C ALA A 11 5.01 5.75 9.71
N GLN A 12 6.12 5.44 9.03
CA GLN A 12 7.20 4.61 9.57
C GLN A 12 7.89 5.25 10.78
N ARG A 13 8.19 6.55 10.73
CA ARG A 13 8.74 7.29 11.89
C ARG A 13 7.83 7.26 13.11
N ARG A 14 6.51 7.15 12.90
CA ARG A 14 5.50 7.03 13.96
C ARG A 14 5.15 5.57 14.30
N ASN A 15 5.88 4.60 13.73
CA ASN A 15 5.65 3.17 13.88
C ASN A 15 4.20 2.71 13.58
N LEU A 16 3.49 3.44 12.72
CA LEU A 16 2.12 3.09 12.29
C LEU A 16 2.13 1.97 11.25
N ILE A 17 3.23 1.84 10.53
CA ILE A 17 3.50 0.80 9.55
C ILE A 17 4.94 0.31 9.72
N ARG A 18 5.22 -0.91 9.25
CA ARG A 18 6.55 -1.53 9.33
C ARG A 18 7.66 -0.66 8.75
N THR A 19 8.80 -0.68 9.43
CA THR A 19 9.93 0.22 9.17
C THR A 19 11.04 -0.42 8.33
N ASP A 20 10.93 -1.71 8.03
CA ASP A 20 11.89 -2.51 7.28
C ASP A 20 11.65 -2.50 5.75
N LEU A 21 10.62 -1.78 5.29
CA LEU A 21 10.38 -1.57 3.87
C LEU A 21 10.93 -0.21 3.41
N ASP A 22 11.63 -0.20 2.28
CA ASP A 22 12.03 1.05 1.65
C ASP A 22 10.80 1.86 1.20
N PRO A 23 10.69 3.16 1.56
CA PRO A 23 9.56 3.99 1.19
C PRO A 23 9.32 4.16 -0.31
N ALA A 24 10.38 4.15 -1.13
CA ALA A 24 10.24 4.30 -2.57
C ALA A 24 9.68 3.00 -3.19
N THR A 25 10.17 1.85 -2.76
CA THR A 25 9.64 0.54 -3.15
C THR A 25 8.18 0.39 -2.74
N LEU A 26 7.80 0.72 -1.50
CA LEU A 26 6.41 0.65 -1.07
C LEU A 26 5.50 1.62 -1.87
N SER A 27 6.00 2.82 -2.20
CA SER A 27 5.27 3.74 -3.08
C SER A 27 5.02 3.11 -4.45
N LEU A 28 6.04 2.48 -5.04
CA LEU A 28 5.94 1.81 -6.34
C LEU A 28 4.92 0.67 -6.31
N MET A 29 4.91 -0.14 -5.25
CA MET A 29 3.92 -1.22 -5.09
C MET A 29 2.48 -0.70 -5.04
N ILE A 30 2.24 0.39 -4.29
CA ILE A 30 0.92 1.03 -4.21
C ILE A 30 0.49 1.56 -5.58
N PHE A 31 1.38 2.24 -6.30
CA PHE A 31 1.10 2.68 -7.67
C PHE A 31 0.84 1.50 -8.60
N GLY A 32 1.61 0.42 -8.48
CA GLY A 32 1.44 -0.80 -9.28
C GLY A 32 0.02 -1.36 -9.17
N LEU A 33 -0.58 -1.37 -7.98
CA LEU A 33 -1.97 -1.80 -7.79
C LEU A 33 -2.98 -0.91 -8.54
N ILE A 34 -2.75 0.41 -8.53
CA ILE A 34 -3.62 1.38 -9.23
C ILE A 34 -3.48 1.21 -10.75
N TYR A 35 -2.25 1.15 -11.26
CA TYR A 35 -1.98 0.96 -12.68
C TYR A 35 -2.55 -0.37 -13.18
N PHE A 36 -2.32 -1.45 -12.43
CA PHE A 36 -2.86 -2.77 -12.74
C PHE A 36 -4.39 -2.73 -12.92
N TRP A 37 -5.10 -2.04 -12.02
CA TRP A 37 -6.54 -1.89 -12.17
C TRP A 37 -6.94 -1.16 -13.44
N VAL A 38 -6.34 0.00 -13.70
CA VAL A 38 -6.67 0.84 -14.86
C VAL A 38 -6.44 0.09 -16.16
N GLU A 39 -5.31 -0.62 -16.28
CA GLU A 39 -4.96 -1.38 -17.49
C GLU A 39 -5.88 -2.59 -17.71
N ASN A 40 -6.34 -3.23 -16.63
CA ASN A 40 -7.10 -4.47 -16.71
C ASN A 40 -8.61 -4.28 -16.49
N ARG A 41 -9.09 -3.04 -16.27
CA ARG A 41 -10.49 -2.77 -15.93
C ARG A 41 -11.46 -3.35 -16.96
N ALA A 42 -11.20 -3.13 -18.26
CA ALA A 42 -12.07 -3.65 -19.33
C ALA A 42 -12.06 -5.18 -19.37
N HIS A 43 -10.88 -5.79 -19.21
CA HIS A 43 -10.74 -7.24 -19.14
C HIS A 43 -11.50 -7.82 -17.94
N PHE A 44 -11.43 -7.17 -16.79
CA PHE A 44 -12.17 -7.60 -15.60
C PHE A 44 -13.68 -7.43 -15.75
N ALA A 45 -14.14 -6.35 -16.38
CA ALA A 45 -15.56 -6.17 -16.69
C ALA A 45 -16.11 -7.32 -17.54
N GLU A 46 -15.36 -7.78 -18.53
CA GLU A 46 -15.72 -8.94 -19.37
C GLU A 46 -15.63 -10.25 -18.57
N ARG A 47 -14.46 -10.54 -18.00
CA ARG A 47 -14.14 -11.81 -17.33
C ARG A 47 -15.02 -12.09 -16.12
N PHE A 48 -15.40 -11.04 -15.39
CA PHE A 48 -16.18 -11.10 -14.15
C PHE A 48 -17.60 -10.54 -14.32
N LYS A 49 -18.05 -10.31 -15.56
CA LYS A 49 -19.41 -9.82 -15.87
C LYS A 49 -19.79 -8.56 -15.08
N GLY A 50 -18.84 -7.64 -14.92
CA GLY A 50 -19.03 -6.39 -14.18
C GLY A 50 -19.18 -6.52 -12.66
N THR A 51 -18.94 -7.71 -12.08
CA THR A 51 -19.05 -7.90 -10.61
C THR A 51 -17.91 -7.26 -9.82
N ILE A 52 -16.76 -7.00 -10.48
CA ILE A 52 -15.67 -6.23 -9.90
C ILE A 52 -15.74 -4.83 -10.47
N ASP A 53 -16.29 -3.92 -9.68
CA ASP A 53 -16.25 -2.48 -9.93
C ASP A 53 -15.05 -1.83 -9.23
N ASP A 54 -14.91 -0.52 -9.42
CA ASP A 54 -13.81 0.27 -8.86
C ASP A 54 -13.73 0.17 -7.34
N ASP A 55 -14.87 0.28 -6.68
CA ASP A 55 -14.94 0.27 -5.23
C ASP A 55 -14.58 -1.10 -4.67
N SER A 56 -15.06 -2.17 -5.31
CA SER A 56 -14.77 -3.54 -4.92
C SER A 56 -13.28 -3.87 -5.09
N PHE A 57 -12.68 -3.43 -6.21
CA PHE A 57 -11.24 -3.56 -6.41
C PHE A 57 -10.46 -2.74 -5.37
N LEU A 58 -10.80 -1.46 -5.19
CA LEU A 58 -10.07 -0.57 -4.30
C LEU A 58 -10.12 -1.05 -2.85
N ARG A 59 -11.28 -1.55 -2.38
CA ARG A 59 -11.41 -2.17 -1.05
C ARG A 59 -10.48 -3.35 -0.87
N GLN A 60 -10.37 -4.22 -1.87
CA GLN A 60 -9.44 -5.37 -1.82
C GLN A 60 -7.98 -4.92 -1.83
N ALA A 61 -7.63 -3.96 -2.69
CA ALA A 61 -6.28 -3.40 -2.75
C ALA A 61 -5.86 -2.74 -1.43
N ILE A 62 -6.76 -1.99 -0.80
CA ILE A 62 -6.54 -1.41 0.54
C ILE A 62 -6.28 -2.51 1.57
N GLY A 63 -7.13 -3.54 1.61
CA GLY A 63 -6.95 -4.67 2.55
C GLY A 63 -5.60 -5.39 2.39
N LEU A 64 -5.14 -5.58 1.14
CA LEU A 64 -3.82 -6.15 0.86
C LEU A 64 -2.68 -5.26 1.37
N VAL A 65 -2.76 -3.95 1.10
CA VAL A 65 -1.76 -2.99 1.56
C VAL A 65 -1.73 -2.95 3.09
N GLU A 66 -2.89 -2.82 3.74
CA GLU A 66 -3.00 -2.80 5.20
C GLU A 66 -2.36 -4.02 5.86
N GLN A 67 -2.62 -5.22 5.32
CA GLN A 67 -1.99 -6.44 5.81
C GLN A 67 -0.48 -6.45 5.60
N GLY A 68 0.00 -6.02 4.43
CA GLY A 68 1.43 -6.01 4.08
C GLY A 68 2.26 -5.00 4.88
N VAL A 69 1.64 -3.88 5.30
CA VAL A 69 2.32 -2.79 6.00
C VAL A 69 2.21 -2.84 7.53
N LYS A 70 1.50 -3.82 8.11
CA LYS A 70 1.39 -3.98 9.58
C LYS A 70 2.76 -3.93 10.24
N PRO A 71 2.92 -3.22 11.38
CA PRO A 71 4.17 -3.19 12.12
C PRO A 71 4.69 -4.60 12.42
N SER A 72 5.97 -4.83 12.12
CA SER A 72 6.62 -6.10 12.47
C SER A 72 7.03 -6.08 13.94
N LYS A 73 6.88 -7.21 14.65
CA LYS A 73 7.38 -7.36 16.04
C LYS A 73 8.89 -7.17 16.17
N LYS A 74 9.63 -7.14 15.06
CA LYS A 74 11.08 -6.88 15.00
C LYS A 74 11.44 -5.40 14.81
N SER A 75 10.48 -4.48 14.73
CA SER A 75 10.81 -3.05 14.67
C SER A 75 11.49 -2.66 15.99
N PRO A 76 12.73 -2.13 15.96
CA PRO A 76 13.41 -1.69 17.17
C PRO A 76 12.57 -0.61 17.85
N GLU A 77 12.43 -0.70 19.16
CA GLU A 77 11.75 0.32 19.96
C GLU A 77 12.32 1.72 19.62
N PRO A 78 11.48 2.77 19.59
CA PRO A 78 11.98 4.11 19.40
C PRO A 78 13.00 4.40 20.50
N ARG A 79 14.24 4.73 20.13
CA ARG A 79 15.20 5.24 21.10
C ARG A 79 14.66 6.57 21.61
N GLU A 80 14.12 6.57 22.83
CA GLU A 80 13.90 7.78 23.59
C GLU A 80 15.26 8.46 23.82
N GLY A 81 15.38 9.73 23.42
CA GLY A 81 16.37 10.71 23.87
C GLY A 81 17.84 10.28 23.98
N ALA A 82 18.66 10.72 23.03
CA ALA A 82 20.08 11.01 23.26
C ALA A 82 20.39 12.41 22.74
#